data_AF-A0A150AR74-F1
#
_entry.id   AF-A0A150AR74-F1
#
_cell.length_a   1.000
_cell.length_b   1.000
_cell.length_c   1.000
_cell.angle_alpha   90.00
_cell.angle_beta   90.00
_cell.angle_gamma   90.00
#
_symmetry.space_group_name_H-M   'P 1'
#
loop_
_entity.id
_entity.type
_entity.pdbx_description
1 polymer ?
#
loop_
_entity_poly.entity_id
_entity_poly.type
_entity_poly.pdbx_seq_one_letter_code
_entity_poly.pdbx_strand_id
1 'polypeptide(L)'
;METITLKSDLKKPVALRIIMVSFLLKVFIAFGLYFAISTGKLEIPNANPQYILYTAFIYVVNLIGLIATALNGKLQLYRAIIVFDFIVSIPAKAMIGFIVAGYSFALSFHPKVKEFILSKS
;
A
#
# COMPACT_ATOMS: atom_id res chain seq x y z
N MET A 1 -13.25 39.53 19.50
CA MET A 1 -13.38 39.06 18.11
C MET A 1 -12.88 37.62 18.11
N GLU A 2 -13.78 36.64 18.14
CA GLU A 2 -13.39 35.23 17.99
C GLU A 2 -13.04 34.98 16.53
N THR A 3 -11.79 34.58 16.28
CA THR A 3 -11.35 34.12 14.96
C THR A 3 -11.83 32.69 14.77
N ILE A 4 -12.96 32.55 14.06
CA ILE A 4 -13.42 31.25 13.56
C ILE A 4 -12.38 30.74 12.56
N THR A 5 -11.45 29.90 13.03
CA THR A 5 -10.51 29.20 12.17
C THR A 5 -11.27 28.08 11.48
N LEU A 6 -11.73 28.34 10.25
CA LEU A 6 -12.24 27.29 9.37
C LEU A 6 -11.10 26.29 9.17
N LYS A 7 -11.19 25.13 9.82
CA LYS A 7 -10.26 23.99 9.67
C LYS A 7 -10.29 23.62 8.19
N SER A 8 -9.34 24.15 7.41
CA SER A 8 -9.28 23.84 5.99
C SER A 8 -8.97 22.36 5.86
N ASP A 9 -9.83 21.62 5.14
CA ASP A 9 -9.60 20.21 4.90
C ASP A 9 -8.28 20.08 4.14
N LEU A 10 -7.24 19.60 4.83
CA LEU A 10 -5.93 19.37 4.26
C LEU A 10 -6.09 18.45 3.05
N LYS A 11 -5.84 18.98 1.84
CA LYS A 11 -5.96 18.21 0.60
C LYS A 11 -5.00 17.02 0.65
N LYS A 12 -5.50 15.82 0.31
CA LYS A 12 -4.68 14.59 0.25
C LYS A 12 -3.41 14.84 -0.58
N PRO A 13 -2.21 14.75 0.00
CA PRO A 13 -0.96 15.12 -0.66
C PRO A 13 -0.63 14.13 -1.79
N VAL A 14 0.10 14.62 -2.80
CA VAL A 14 0.44 13.81 -3.99
C VAL A 14 1.21 12.54 -3.60
N ALA A 15 2.17 12.63 -2.67
CA ALA A 15 2.91 11.48 -2.17
C ALA A 15 2.00 10.39 -1.58
N LEU A 16 0.96 10.76 -0.81
CA LEU A 16 0.01 9.79 -0.28
C LEU A 16 -0.85 9.16 -1.38
N ARG A 17 -1.22 9.93 -2.42
CA ARG A 17 -1.92 9.38 -3.59
C ARG A 17 -1.05 8.38 -4.33
N ILE A 18 0.23 8.68 -4.52
CA ILE A 18 1.20 7.78 -5.14
C ILE A 18 1.26 6.47 -4.36
N ILE A 19 1.41 6.51 -3.04
CA ILE A 19 1.43 5.30 -2.21
C ILE A 19 0.13 4.48 -2.41
N MET A 20 -1.04 5.12 -2.30
CA MET A 20 -2.32 4.43 -2.42
C MET A 20 -2.53 3.80 -3.80
N VAL A 21 -2.24 4.54 -4.88
CA VAL A 21 -2.37 4.02 -6.25
C VAL A 21 -1.38 2.88 -6.49
N SER A 22 -0.17 2.97 -5.93
CA SER A 22 0.84 1.92 -6.07
C SER A 22 0.44 0.62 -5.39
N PHE A 23 -0.10 0.69 -4.18
CA PHE A 23 -0.62 -0.48 -3.47
C PHE A 23 -1.81 -1.10 -4.22
N LEU A 24 -2.71 -0.25 -4.73
CA LEU A 24 -3.83 -0.70 -5.54
C LEU A 24 -3.36 -1.39 -6.83
N LEU A 25 -2.43 -0.77 -7.57
CA LEU A 25 -1.86 -1.34 -8.79
C LEU A 25 -1.18 -2.69 -8.51
N LYS A 26 -0.46 -2.80 -7.39
CA LYS A 26 0.17 -4.04 -6.98
C LYS A 26 -0.84 -5.17 -6.76
N VAL A 27 -2.00 -4.88 -6.16
CA VAL A 27 -3.10 -5.84 -6.01
C VAL A 27 -3.58 -6.34 -7.38
N PHE A 28 -3.83 -5.41 -8.31
CA PHE A 28 -4.25 -5.78 -9.67
C PHE A 28 -3.22 -6.62 -10.41
N ILE A 29 -1.93 -6.28 -10.28
CA ILE A 29 -0.84 -7.06 -10.88
C ILE A 29 -0.82 -8.47 -10.28
N ALA A 30 -0.96 -8.64 -8.96
CA ALA A 30 -0.94 -9.95 -8.31
C ALA A 30 -2.11 -10.83 -8.79
N PHE A 31 -3.33 -10.29 -8.87
CA PHE A 31 -4.47 -11.03 -9.42
C PHE A 31 -4.34 -11.31 -10.93
N GLY A 32 -3.81 -10.35 -11.70
CA GLY A 32 -3.54 -10.53 -13.12
C GLY A 32 -2.52 -11.65 -13.38
N LEU A 33 -1.45 -11.71 -12.59
CA LEU A 33 -0.45 -12.79 -12.65
C LEU A 33 -1.07 -14.13 -12.25
N TYR A 34 -1.85 -14.17 -11.16
CA TYR A 34 -2.57 -15.38 -10.78
C TYR A 34 -3.43 -15.91 -11.92
N PHE A 35 -4.26 -15.05 -12.52
CA PHE A 35 -5.14 -15.43 -13.62
C PHE A 35 -4.38 -15.89 -14.87
N ALA A 36 -3.30 -15.19 -15.24
CA ALA A 36 -2.49 -15.54 -16.41
C ALA A 36 -1.81 -16.90 -16.24
N ILE A 37 -1.29 -17.20 -15.06
CA ILE A 37 -0.63 -18.48 -14.76
C ILE A 37 -1.66 -19.60 -14.60
N SER A 38 -2.78 -19.35 -13.91
CA SER A 38 -3.82 -20.36 -13.70
C SER A 38 -4.52 -20.78 -14.99
N THR A 39 -4.55 -19.91 -16.00
CA THR A 39 -5.13 -20.19 -17.32
C THR A 39 -4.11 -20.73 -18.33
N GLY A 40 -2.86 -20.98 -17.91
CA GLY A 40 -1.80 -21.47 -18.79
C GLY A 40 -1.34 -20.47 -19.85
N LYS A 41 -1.74 -19.19 -19.74
CA LYS A 41 -1.30 -18.13 -20.66
C LYS A 41 0.13 -17.65 -20.39
N LEU A 42 0.65 -17.95 -19.21
CA LEU A 42 1.97 -17.54 -18.75
C LEU A 42 2.60 -18.66 -17.92
N GLU A 43 3.74 -19.16 -18.38
CA GLU A 43 4.55 -20.10 -17.61
C GLU A 43 5.75 -19.35 -17.01
N ILE A 44 5.74 -19.19 -15.69
CA ILE A 44 6.87 -18.68 -14.95
C ILE A 44 7.48 -19.85 -14.18
N PRO A 45 8.76 -20.22 -14.42
CA PRO A 45 9.42 -21.29 -13.70
C PRO A 45 9.34 -21.07 -12.18
N ASN A 46 8.92 -22.10 -11.44
CA ASN A 46 8.75 -22.08 -9.98
C ASN A 46 7.66 -21.14 -9.44
N ALA A 47 6.79 -20.58 -10.28
CA ALA A 47 5.65 -19.80 -9.82
C ALA A 47 4.47 -20.72 -9.47
N ASN A 48 4.19 -20.87 -8.17
CA ASN A 48 3.01 -21.61 -7.71
C ASN A 48 1.80 -20.65 -7.63
N PRO A 49 0.71 -20.91 -8.39
CA PRO A 49 -0.49 -20.07 -8.39
C PRO A 49 -1.10 -19.87 -7.00
N GLN A 50 -1.04 -20.88 -6.11
CA GLN A 50 -1.60 -20.79 -4.76
C GLN A 50 -0.87 -19.73 -3.93
N TYR A 51 0.47 -19.70 -3.97
CA TYR A 51 1.24 -18.67 -3.25
C TYR A 51 0.99 -17.27 -3.79
N ILE A 52 0.78 -17.13 -5.11
CA ILE A 52 0.44 -15.84 -5.72
C ILE A 52 -0.94 -15.37 -5.24
N LEU A 53 -1.92 -16.27 -5.19
CA LEU A 53 -3.25 -15.97 -4.69
C LEU A 53 -3.23 -15.54 -3.22
N TYR A 54 -2.52 -16.27 -2.35
CA TYR A 54 -2.35 -15.88 -0.94
C TYR A 54 -1.71 -14.49 -0.80
N THR A 55 -0.67 -14.23 -1.58
CA THR A 55 0.02 -12.93 -1.60
C THR A 55 -0.92 -11.82 -2.07
N ALA A 56 -1.74 -12.07 -3.10
CA ALA A 56 -2.74 -11.13 -3.58
C ALA A 56 -3.77 -10.78 -2.50
N PHE A 57 -4.27 -11.78 -1.77
CA PHE A 57 -5.16 -11.55 -0.63
C PHE A 57 -4.52 -10.71 0.46
N ILE A 58 -3.26 -11.00 0.83
CA ILE A 58 -2.56 -10.19 1.84
C ILE A 58 -2.37 -8.75 1.35
N TYR A 59 -2.07 -8.54 0.07
CA TYR A 59 -1.99 -7.18 -0.49
C TYR A 59 -3.32 -6.42 -0.42
N VAL A 60 -4.46 -7.10 -0.59
CA VAL A 60 -5.79 -6.49 -0.37
C VAL A 60 -5.95 -6.06 1.09
N VAL A 61 -5.63 -6.95 2.03
CA VAL A 61 -5.71 -6.65 3.47
C VAL A 61 -4.80 -5.47 3.83
N ASN A 62 -3.57 -5.44 3.30
CA ASN A 62 -2.63 -4.34 3.50
C ASN A 62 -3.14 -3.03 2.90
N LEU A 63 -3.74 -3.05 1.70
CA LEU A 63 -4.33 -1.86 1.10
C LEU A 63 -5.46 -1.30 1.97
N ILE A 64 -6.39 -2.16 2.43
CA ILE A 64 -7.49 -1.75 3.31
C ILE A 64 -6.93 -1.18 4.61
N GLY A 65 -5.98 -1.87 5.24
CA GLY A 65 -5.33 -1.40 6.46
C GLY A 65 -4.62 -0.06 6.27
N LEU A 66 -3.93 0.13 5.15
CA LEU A 66 -3.22 1.37 4.82
C LEU A 66 -4.20 2.54 4.62
N ILE A 67 -5.33 2.31 3.97
CA ILE A 67 -6.42 3.30 3.85
C ILE A 67 -6.99 3.63 5.23
N ALA A 68 -7.38 2.62 6.00
CA ALA A 68 -8.01 2.80 7.30
C ALA A 68 -7.09 3.53 8.29
N THR A 69 -5.80 3.19 8.32
CA THR A 69 -4.83 3.85 9.22
C THR A 69 -4.53 5.28 8.82
N ALA A 70 -4.49 5.58 7.51
CA ALA A 70 -4.34 6.95 7.02
C ALA A 70 -5.54 7.84 7.38
N LEU A 71 -6.75 7.28 7.36
CA LEU A 71 -7.98 8.01 7.70
C LEU A 71 -8.20 8.16 9.22
N ASN A 72 -7.64 7.28 10.04
CA ASN A 72 -7.72 7.32 11.50
C ASN A 72 -6.52 8.01 12.17
N GLY A 73 -5.65 8.66 11.39
CA GLY A 73 -4.47 9.36 11.89
C GLY A 73 -3.39 8.50 12.56
N LYS A 74 -3.44 7.17 12.41
CA LYS A 74 -2.50 6.23 13.04
C LYS A 74 -1.20 6.09 12.22
N LEU A 75 -0.37 7.12 12.22
CA LEU A 75 0.87 7.18 11.41
C LEU A 75 1.84 6.02 11.67
N GLN A 76 2.00 5.60 12.93
CA GLN A 76 2.89 4.48 13.26
C GLN A 76 2.36 3.16 12.68
N LEU A 77 1.06 2.92 12.79
CA LEU A 77 0.43 1.72 12.24
C LEU A 77 0.44 1.74 10.70
N TYR A 78 0.25 2.92 10.10
CA TYR A 78 0.40 3.12 8.65
C TYR A 78 1.78 2.68 8.15
N ARG A 79 2.84 3.08 8.86
CA ARG A 79 4.22 2.66 8.54
C ARG A 79 4.45 1.18 8.79
N ALA A 80 3.93 0.64 9.89
CA ALA A 80 4.04 -0.78 10.21
C ALA A 80 3.42 -1.65 9.12
N ILE A 81 2.29 -1.24 8.54
CA ILE A 81 1.66 -1.95 7.42
C ILE A 81 2.57 -1.96 6.19
N ILE A 82 3.25 -0.86 5.86
CA ILE A 82 4.20 -0.82 4.74
C ILE A 82 5.39 -1.75 4.99
N VAL A 83 5.90 -1.81 6.22
CA VAL A 83 6.99 -2.73 6.58
C VAL A 83 6.52 -4.19 6.53
N PHE A 84 5.33 -4.47 7.05
CA PHE A 84 4.73 -5.81 6.96
C PHE A 84 4.53 -6.24 5.50
N ASP A 85 4.08 -5.31 4.65
CA ASP A 85 3.93 -5.52 3.22
C ASP A 85 5.26 -5.91 2.54
N PHE A 86 6.36 -5.26 2.92
CA PHE A 86 7.71 -5.62 2.47
C PHE A 86 8.09 -7.06 2.87
N ILE A 87 7.79 -7.45 4.11
CA ILE A 87 8.09 -8.81 4.63
C ILE A 87 7.30 -9.87 3.87
N VAL A 88 6.01 -9.62 3.62
CA VAL A 88 5.13 -10.54 2.87
C VAL A 88 5.58 -10.72 1.41
N SER A 89 6.24 -9.72 0.82
CA SER A 89 6.79 -9.84 -0.53
C SER A 89 8.02 -10.77 -0.63
N ILE A 90 8.66 -11.14 0.50
CA ILE A 90 9.85 -11.99 0.52
C ILE A 90 9.57 -13.42 0.04
N PRO A 91 8.63 -14.18 0.64
CA PRO A 91 8.38 -15.56 0.24
C PRO A 91 7.88 -15.65 -1.21
N ALA A 92 7.11 -14.66 -1.65
CA ALA A 92 6.58 -14.57 -3.00
C ALA A 92 7.62 -14.18 -4.06
N LYS A 93 8.85 -13.83 -3.65
CA LYS A 93 9.90 -13.25 -4.52
C LYS A 93 9.36 -12.10 -5.37
N ALA A 94 8.42 -11.33 -4.83
CA ALA A 94 7.66 -10.35 -5.55
C ALA A 94 8.47 -9.04 -5.67
N MET A 95 9.33 -8.95 -6.68
CA MET A 95 10.21 -7.79 -6.89
C MET A 95 9.45 -6.46 -6.96
N ILE A 96 8.28 -6.45 -7.61
CA ILE A 96 7.39 -5.28 -7.66
C ILE A 96 6.92 -4.89 -6.25
N GLY A 97 6.61 -5.88 -5.40
CA GLY A 97 6.19 -5.63 -4.02
C GLY A 97 7.27 -4.96 -3.19
N PHE A 98 8.52 -5.41 -3.32
CA PHE A 98 9.66 -4.79 -2.64
C PHE A 98 9.88 -3.34 -3.03
N ILE A 99 9.87 -3.05 -4.34
CA ILE A 99 10.08 -1.69 -4.84
C ILE A 99 8.96 -0.78 -4.32
N VAL A 100 7.70 -1.22 -4.46
CA VAL A 100 6.52 -0.47 -3.99
C VAL A 100 6.59 -0.18 -2.50
N ALA A 101 6.88 -1.18 -1.68
CA ALA A 101 6.98 -1.00 -0.24
C ALA A 101 8.17 -0.09 0.14
N GLY A 102 9.33 -0.23 -0.52
CA GLY A 102 10.53 0.56 -0.26
C GLY A 102 10.33 2.06 -0.47
N TYR A 103 9.90 2.48 -1.67
CA TYR A 103 9.67 3.92 -1.88
C TYR A 103 8.45 4.42 -1.11
N SER A 104 7.43 3.58 -0.90
CA SER A 104 6.26 4.00 -0.10
C SER A 104 6.64 4.26 1.35
N PHE A 105 7.56 3.46 1.90
CA PHE A 105 8.12 3.69 3.22
C PHE A 105 8.85 5.02 3.27
N ALA A 106 9.73 5.32 2.30
CA ALA A 106 10.40 6.60 2.21
C ALA A 106 9.41 7.78 2.11
N LEU A 107 8.41 7.68 1.23
CA LEU A 107 7.37 8.70 1.07
C LEU A 107 6.50 8.89 2.31
N SER A 108 6.37 7.88 3.17
CA SER A 108 5.65 7.99 4.45
C SER A 108 6.32 8.94 5.45
N PHE A 109 7.59 9.29 5.25
CA PHE A 109 8.30 10.30 6.05
C PHE A 109 8.19 11.71 5.47
N HIS A 110 7.62 11.87 4.29
CA HIS A 110 7.44 13.17 3.68
C HIS A 110 6.56 14.07 4.59
N PRO A 111 6.96 15.33 4.88
CA PRO A 111 6.26 16.20 5.84
C PRO A 111 4.77 16.33 5.56
N LYS A 112 4.39 16.59 4.31
CA LYS A 112 2.98 16.68 3.88
C LYS A 112 2.16 15.40 4.14
N VAL A 113 2.77 14.22 4.06
CA VAL A 113 2.10 12.94 4.35
C VAL A 113 1.90 12.78 5.85
N LYS A 114 2.94 13.06 6.63
CA LYS A 114 2.89 13.06 8.10
C LYS A 114 1.81 14.03 8.59
N GLU A 115 1.82 15.28 8.11
CA GLU A 115 0.85 16.31 8.46
C GLU A 115 -0.59 15.90 8.10
N PHE A 116 -0.80 15.39 6.88
CA PHE A 116 -2.12 14.93 6.46
C PHE A 116 -2.66 13.82 7.37
N ILE A 117 -1.85 12.79 7.65
CA ILE A 117 -2.30 11.67 8.49
C ILE A 117 -2.56 12.17 9.91
N LEU A 118 -1.63 12.91 10.52
CA LEU A 118 -1.81 13.41 11.89
C LEU A 118 -2.97 14.40 12.03
N SER A 119 -3.35 15.12 10.96
CA SER A 119 -4.53 15.99 10.96
C SER A 119 -5.87 15.24 11.08
N LYS A 120 -5.86 13.92 10.92
CA LYS A 120 -7.02 13.03 11.06
C LYS A 120 -7.10 12.34 12.43
N SER A 121 -6.13 12.59 13.32
CA SER A 121 -6.18 12.21 14.74
C SER A 121 -6.94 13.25 15.56
#